data_AF-A0A2G1XE07-F1
#
_entry.id   AF-A0A2G1XE07-F1
#
_cell.length_a   1.000
_cell.length_b   1.000
_cell.length_c   1.000
_cell.angle_alpha   90.00
_cell.angle_beta   90.00
_cell.angle_gamma   90.00
#
_symmetry.space_group_name_H-M   'P 1'
#
loop_
_entity.id
_entity.type
_entity.pdbx_description
1 polymer ?
#
loop_
_entity_poly.entity_id
_entity_poly.type
_entity_poly.pdbx_seq_one_letter_code
_entity_poly.pdbx_strand_id
1 'polypeptide(L)'
;MKYPRTPEAEKAAREVVNRYVRQGDMRRADANRIMRDGLPIILNGFAEARIKGKPEAAITADLEAALAEAKQRQATARTATRRHMALLDLSTAEFAIAAWEGVRRDLANHLAAHS
;
A
#
# COMPACT_ATOMS: atom_id res chain seq x y z
N MET A 1 15.36 -4.68 14.89
CA MET A 1 14.67 -3.36 14.89
C MET A 1 13.19 -3.61 15.09
N LYS A 2 12.57 -3.09 16.16
CA LYS A 2 11.10 -3.11 16.29
C LYS A 2 10.57 -2.01 15.37
N TYR A 3 9.79 -2.38 14.35
CA TYR A 3 9.19 -1.41 13.43
C TYR A 3 8.30 -0.43 14.20
N PRO A 4 8.30 0.88 13.87
CA PRO A 4 7.35 1.81 14.46
C PRO A 4 5.94 1.28 14.24
N ARG A 5 5.15 1.21 15.31
CA ARG A 5 3.74 0.81 15.19
C ARG A 5 3.00 1.95 14.50
N THR A 6 2.62 1.73 13.25
CA THR A 6 1.75 2.64 12.48
C THR A 6 0.35 2.01 12.40
N PRO A 7 -0.46 2.12 13.46
CA PRO A 7 -1.74 1.42 13.55
C PRO A 7 -2.71 1.85 12.44
N GLU A 8 -2.71 3.11 12.04
CA GLU A 8 -3.55 3.57 10.93
C GLU A 8 -3.06 3.02 9.59
N ALA A 9 -1.74 2.86 9.40
CA ALA A 9 -1.19 2.20 8.21
C ALA A 9 -1.58 0.72 8.15
N GLU A 10 -1.49 -0.01 9.25
CA GLU A 10 -1.91 -1.43 9.28
C GLU A 10 -3.40 -1.56 8.98
N LYS A 11 -4.23 -0.72 9.60
CA LYS A 11 -5.68 -0.71 9.40
C LYS A 11 -6.03 -0.45 7.93
N ALA A 12 -5.49 0.63 7.35
CA ALA A 12 -5.75 1.00 5.96
C ALA A 12 -5.29 -0.09 4.97
N ALA A 13 -4.09 -0.64 5.18
CA ALA A 13 -3.55 -1.74 4.39
C ALA A 13 -4.43 -3.01 4.47
N ARG A 14 -4.91 -3.33 5.68
CA ARG A 14 -5.79 -4.48 5.93
C ARG A 14 -7.16 -4.34 5.24
N GLU A 15 -7.71 -3.13 5.21
CA GLU A 15 -8.97 -2.85 4.52
C GLU A 15 -8.88 -3.13 3.01
N VAL A 16 -7.75 -2.78 2.38
CA VAL A 16 -7.50 -3.06 0.96
C VAL A 16 -7.47 -4.56 0.69
N VAL A 17 -6.62 -5.33 1.37
CA VAL A 17 -6.55 -6.78 1.10
C VAL A 17 -7.87 -7.49 1.43
N ASN A 18 -8.58 -7.05 2.47
CA ASN A 18 -9.89 -7.60 2.81
C ASN A 18 -10.96 -7.28 1.76
N ARG A 19 -10.85 -6.16 1.04
CA ARG A 19 -11.73 -5.87 -0.11
C ARG A 19 -11.52 -6.89 -1.22
N TYR A 20 -10.28 -7.17 -1.61
CA TYR A 20 -9.96 -8.18 -2.63
C TYR A 20 -10.38 -9.59 -2.22
N VAL A 21 -10.24 -9.94 -0.94
CA VAL A 21 -10.75 -11.23 -0.41
C VAL A 21 -12.27 -11.31 -0.54
N ARG A 22 -13.00 -10.25 -0.18
CA ARG A 22 -14.47 -10.20 -0.29
C ARG A 22 -14.96 -10.27 -1.74
N GLN A 23 -14.21 -9.72 -2.68
CA GLN A 23 -14.53 -9.76 -4.11
C GLN A 23 -14.24 -11.12 -4.76
N GLY A 24 -13.53 -12.03 -4.06
CA GLY A 24 -13.11 -13.32 -4.61
C GLY A 24 -11.82 -13.28 -5.43
N ASP A 25 -11.19 -12.11 -5.51
CA ASP A 25 -9.98 -11.84 -6.29
C ASP A 25 -8.70 -12.33 -5.59
N MET A 26 -8.77 -12.58 -4.28
CA MET A 26 -7.62 -13.01 -3.47
C MET A 26 -8.05 -14.02 -2.40
N ARG A 27 -7.23 -15.06 -2.17
CA ARG A 27 -7.50 -16.00 -1.07
C ARG A 27 -7.09 -15.38 0.26
N ARG A 28 -7.81 -15.72 1.33
CA ARG A 28 -7.53 -15.21 2.68
C ARG A 28 -6.11 -15.56 3.18
N ALA A 29 -5.61 -16.74 2.82
CA ALA A 29 -4.23 -17.14 3.15
C ALA A 29 -3.19 -16.23 2.49
N ASP A 30 -3.41 -15.88 1.21
CA ASP A 30 -2.54 -15.00 0.45
C ASP A 30 -2.60 -13.56 0.98
N ALA A 31 -3.80 -13.06 1.29
CA ALA A 31 -3.99 -11.75 1.91
C ALA A 31 -3.24 -11.63 3.25
N ASN A 32 -3.32 -12.66 4.10
CA ASN A 32 -2.57 -12.70 5.36
C ASN A 32 -1.06 -12.70 5.13
N ARG A 33 -0.59 -13.41 4.11
CA ARG A 33 0.84 -13.43 3.74
C ARG A 33 1.30 -12.06 3.24
N ILE A 34 0.52 -11.42 2.37
CA ILE A 34 0.78 -10.05 1.89
C ILE A 34 0.84 -9.06 3.05
N MET A 35 -0.09 -9.14 4.01
CA MET A 35 -0.03 -8.29 5.20
C MET A 35 1.24 -8.52 6.02
N ARG A 36 1.56 -9.79 6.29
CA ARG A 36 2.70 -10.17 7.13
C ARG A 36 4.04 -9.79 6.50
N ASP A 37 4.19 -10.06 5.20
CA ASP A 37 5.46 -9.94 4.50
C ASP A 37 5.58 -8.59 3.76
N GLY A 38 4.49 -8.10 3.17
CA GLY A 38 4.47 -6.90 2.34
C GLY A 38 4.38 -5.58 3.11
N LEU A 39 3.57 -5.49 4.17
CA LEU A 39 3.43 -4.25 4.94
C LEU A 39 4.78 -3.77 5.51
N PRO A 40 5.61 -4.63 6.15
CA PRO A 40 6.91 -4.18 6.65
C PRO A 40 7.84 -3.67 5.53
N ILE A 41 7.83 -4.30 4.35
CA ILE A 41 8.66 -3.88 3.21
C ILE A 41 8.27 -2.46 2.77
N ILE A 42 6.98 -2.20 2.63
CA ILE A 42 6.47 -0.89 2.21
C ILE A 42 6.79 0.19 3.24
N LEU A 43 6.54 -0.08 4.52
CA LEU A 43 6.83 0.87 5.60
C LEU A 43 8.33 1.20 5.67
N ASN A 44 9.20 0.22 5.45
CA ASN A 44 10.65 0.45 5.34
C ASN A 44 11.00 1.31 4.13
N GLY A 45 10.38 1.05 2.97
CA GLY A 45 10.58 1.87 1.78
C GLY A 45 10.21 3.34 2.01
N PHE A 46 9.11 3.61 2.72
CA PHE A 46 8.74 4.97 3.10
C PHE A 46 9.74 5.60 4.06
N ALA A 47 10.17 4.86 5.09
CA ALA A 47 11.18 5.32 6.03
C ALA A 47 12.50 5.66 5.32
N GLU A 48 12.97 4.80 4.43
CA GLU A 48 14.18 5.04 3.63
C GLU A 48 14.04 6.26 2.72
N ALA A 49 12.89 6.43 2.06
CA ALA A 49 12.64 7.60 1.22
C ALA A 49 12.72 8.90 2.03
N ARG A 50 12.13 8.91 3.24
CA ARG A 50 12.19 10.06 4.16
C ARG A 50 13.61 10.30 4.68
N ILE A 51 14.36 9.26 5.04
CA ILE A 51 15.78 9.36 5.46
C ILE A 51 16.63 9.97 4.34
N LYS A 52 16.36 9.62 3.08
CA LYS A 52 17.01 10.21 1.89
C LYS A 52 16.54 11.63 1.58
N GLY A 53 15.67 12.22 2.41
CA GLY A 53 15.18 13.58 2.24
C GLY A 53 14.10 13.74 1.18
N LYS A 54 13.51 12.65 0.66
CA LYS A 54 12.39 12.79 -0.30
C LYS A 54 11.22 13.52 0.38
N PRO A 55 10.66 14.56 -0.26
CA PRO A 55 9.48 15.24 0.26
C PRO A 55 8.24 14.34 0.13
N GLU A 56 7.29 14.50 1.05
CA GLU A 56 6.06 13.70 1.07
C GLU A 56 5.25 13.81 -0.23
N ALA A 57 5.25 15.00 -0.85
CA ALA A 57 4.60 15.22 -2.14
C ALA A 57 5.19 14.35 -3.25
N ALA A 58 6.51 14.15 -3.26
CA ALA A 58 7.16 13.28 -4.26
C ALA A 58 6.84 11.81 -4.02
N ILE A 59 6.84 11.35 -2.77
CA ILE A 59 6.44 9.97 -2.43
C ILE A 59 4.99 9.72 -2.86
N THR A 60 4.11 10.68 -2.58
CA THR A 60 2.69 10.60 -2.96
C THR A 60 2.53 10.54 -4.49
N ALA A 61 3.22 11.41 -5.22
CA ALA A 61 3.20 11.41 -6.68
C ALA A 61 3.73 10.10 -7.30
N ASP A 62 4.83 9.56 -6.76
CA ASP A 62 5.39 8.26 -7.21
C ASP A 62 4.36 7.13 -7.03
N LEU A 63 3.63 7.12 -5.91
CA LEU A 63 2.59 6.12 -5.63
C LEU A 63 1.36 6.30 -6.52
N GLU A 64 0.88 7.52 -6.71
CA GLU A 64 -0.26 7.83 -7.59
C GLU A 64 0.03 7.46 -9.05
N ALA A 65 1.25 7.72 -9.52
CA ALA A 65 1.70 7.30 -10.85
C ALA A 65 1.68 5.77 -10.99
N ALA A 66 2.23 5.05 -10.00
CA ALA A 66 2.19 3.58 -9.99
C ALA A 66 0.76 3.02 -10.01
N LEU A 67 -0.18 3.65 -9.27
CA LEU A 67 -1.59 3.26 -9.30
C LEU A 67 -2.24 3.53 -10.66
N ALA A 68 -1.96 4.68 -11.27
CA ALA A 68 -2.48 5.02 -12.59
C ALA A 68 -2.01 4.01 -13.65
N GLU A 69 -0.72 3.65 -13.62
CA GLU A 69 -0.16 2.63 -14.51
C GLU A 69 -0.80 1.25 -14.27
N ALA A 70 -0.96 0.84 -13.02
CA ALA A 70 -1.58 -0.45 -12.70
C ALA A 70 -3.04 -0.53 -13.21
N LYS A 71 -3.81 0.55 -13.07
CA LYS A 71 -5.17 0.66 -13.64
C LYS A 71 -5.15 0.54 -15.17
N GLN A 72 -4.19 1.18 -15.84
CA GLN A 72 -4.05 1.08 -17.29
C GLN A 72 -3.69 -0.35 -17.74
N ARG A 73 -2.78 -1.03 -17.03
CA ARG A 73 -2.44 -2.44 -17.30
C ARG A 73 -3.65 -3.35 -17.11
N GLN A 74 -4.46 -3.11 -16.07
CA GLN A 74 -5.69 -3.87 -15.85
C GLN A 74 -6.69 -3.66 -16.99
N ALA A 75 -6.93 -2.43 -17.42
CA ALA A 75 -7.86 -2.10 -18.49
C ALA A 75 -7.47 -2.71 -19.85
N THR A 76 -6.17 -2.87 -20.10
CA THR A 76 -5.61 -3.40 -21.35
C THR A 76 -5.35 -4.91 -21.31
N ALA A 77 -5.45 -5.57 -20.15
CA ALA A 77 -5.18 -6.99 -20.01
C ALA A 77 -6.23 -7.87 -20.72
N ARG A 78 -5.80 -8.63 -21.73
CA ARG A 78 -6.68 -9.48 -22.55
C ARG A 78 -6.62 -10.97 -22.22
N THR A 79 -5.47 -11.49 -21.80
CA THR A 79 -5.30 -12.91 -21.47
C THR A 79 -5.51 -13.16 -19.98
N ALA A 80 -5.89 -14.38 -19.59
CA ALA A 80 -6.07 -14.76 -18.19
C ALA A 80 -4.82 -14.47 -17.35
N THR A 81 -3.64 -14.85 -17.84
CA THR A 81 -2.35 -14.56 -17.18
C THR A 81 -2.11 -13.06 -17.02
N ARG A 82 -2.33 -12.25 -18.06
CA ARG A 82 -2.13 -10.79 -17.98
C ARG A 82 -3.14 -10.14 -17.03
N ARG A 83 -4.39 -10.60 -17.00
CA ARG A 83 -5.41 -10.11 -16.07
C ARG A 83 -5.02 -10.42 -14.63
N HIS A 84 -4.52 -11.61 -14.37
CA HIS A 84 -4.02 -11.99 -13.05
C HIS A 84 -2.85 -11.11 -12.61
N MET A 85 -1.83 -10.93 -13.46
CA MET A 85 -0.71 -10.04 -13.15
C MET A 85 -1.14 -8.59 -12.94
N ALA A 86 -2.04 -8.07 -13.77
CA ALA A 86 -2.53 -6.70 -13.62
C ALA A 86 -3.35 -6.50 -12.33
N LEU A 87 -4.08 -7.52 -11.87
CA LEU A 87 -4.76 -7.51 -10.58
C LEU A 87 -3.76 -7.50 -9.41
N LEU A 88 -2.65 -8.23 -9.52
CA LEU A 88 -1.57 -8.18 -8.53
C LEU A 88 -0.90 -6.81 -8.49
N ASP A 89 -0.59 -6.22 -9.66
CA ASP A 89 -0.04 -4.86 -9.75
C ASP A 89 -0.98 -3.83 -9.11
N LEU A 90 -2.27 -3.90 -9.45
CA LEU A 90 -3.29 -2.98 -8.93
C LEU A 90 -3.43 -3.12 -7.42
N SER A 91 -3.59 -4.35 -6.92
CA SER A 91 -3.74 -4.59 -5.49
C SER A 91 -2.52 -4.15 -4.69
N THR A 92 -1.30 -4.33 -5.23
CA THR A 92 -0.06 -3.86 -4.61
C THR A 92 0.01 -2.33 -4.58
N ALA A 93 -0.37 -1.66 -5.67
CA ALA A 93 -0.37 -0.19 -5.72
C ALA A 93 -1.40 0.42 -4.77
N GLU A 94 -2.63 -0.10 -4.73
CA GLU A 94 -3.67 0.34 -3.80
C GLU A 94 -3.26 0.08 -2.34
N PHE A 95 -2.64 -1.05 -2.08
CA PHE A 95 -2.12 -1.41 -0.76
C PHE A 95 -1.03 -0.45 -0.28
N ALA A 96 -0.09 -0.07 -1.16
CA ALA A 96 0.98 0.87 -0.85
C ALA A 96 0.43 2.27 -0.55
N ILE A 97 -0.50 2.78 -1.35
CA ILE A 97 -1.14 4.08 -1.13
C ILE A 97 -1.88 4.10 0.21
N ALA A 98 -2.68 3.07 0.49
CA ALA A 98 -3.42 3.00 1.75
C ALA A 98 -2.49 2.98 2.97
N ALA A 99 -1.40 2.21 2.89
CA ALA A 99 -0.37 2.21 3.94
C ALA A 99 0.25 3.61 4.13
N TRP A 100 0.56 4.32 3.04
CA TRP A 100 1.14 5.67 3.10
C TRP A 100 0.18 6.68 3.72
N GLU A 101 -1.10 6.65 3.34
CA GLU A 101 -2.12 7.51 3.93
C GLU A 101 -2.26 7.27 5.44
N GLY A 102 -2.23 6.00 5.87
CA GLY A 102 -2.26 5.67 7.29
C GLY A 102 -1.04 6.21 8.04
N VAL A 103 0.17 6.12 7.46
CA VAL A 103 1.38 6.74 8.04
C VAL A 103 1.20 8.26 8.21
N ARG A 104 0.64 8.94 7.22
CA ARG A 104 0.38 10.38 7.30
C ARG A 104 -0.63 10.73 8.39
N ARG A 105 -1.67 9.91 8.58
CA ARG A 105 -2.64 10.09 9.69
C ARG A 105 -1.99 9.88 11.05
N ASP A 106 -1.19 8.83 11.20
CA ASP A 106 -0.44 8.58 12.44
C ASP A 106 0.45 9.77 12.79
N LEU A 107 1.16 10.33 11.80
CA LEU A 107 1.99 11.52 12.00
C LEU A 107 1.17 12.75 12.38
N ALA A 108 0.07 13.03 11.68
CA ALA A 108 -0.81 14.16 11.98
C ALA A 108 -1.38 14.06 13.41
N ASN A 109 -1.84 12.88 13.81
CA ASN A 109 -2.34 12.61 15.15
C ASN A 109 -1.25 12.80 16.22
N HIS A 110 -0.02 12.32 15.95
CA HIS A 110 1.10 12.50 16.85
C HIS A 110 1.45 13.99 17.04
N LEU A 111 1.49 14.76 15.95
CA LEU A 111 1.77 16.20 16.01
C LEU A 111 0.67 16.96 16.76
N ALA A 112 -0.60 16.65 16.52
CA ALA A 112 -1.73 17.27 17.21
C ALA A 112 -1.77 16.94 18.72
N ALA A 113 -1.25 15.79 19.13
CA ALA A 113 -1.19 15.41 20.55
C ALA A 113 -0.06 16.13 21.32
N HIS A 114 0.89 16.76 20.62
CA HIS A 114 2.06 17.42 21.21
C HIS A 114 2.10 18.94 20.90
N SER A 115 1.04 19.48 20.31
CA SER A 115 0.80 20.91 20.09
C SER A 115 -0.10 21.48 21.18
#